data_AF-A0A8S8ZBL9-F1
#
_entry.id   AF-A0A8S8ZBL9-F1
#
_cell.length_a   1.000
_cell.length_b   1.000
_cell.length_c   1.000
_cell.angle_alpha   90.00
_cell.angle_beta   90.00
_cell.angle_gamma   90.00
#
_symmetry.space_group_name_H-M   'P 1'
#
loop_
_entity.id
_entity.type
_entity.pdbx_description
1 polymer ?
#
loop_
_entity_poly.entity_id
_entity_poly.type
_entity_poly.pdbx_seq_one_letter_code
_entity_poly.pdbx_strand_id
1 'polypeptide(L)'
;MACIGQLSESDQLHIRRCLDVIVGGQSLDLRRFTTASEGDVVALSEDAELDDYAYRVAGSVGEFWTRMTLDHIYNADAQTEERLFERGVRFGKALQLINILRDIPVDMRMGRCYIPRVPCRRTDWPLPISSMRATWRSLGPCSTPTLT
;
A
#
# COMPACT_ATOMS: atom_id res chain seq x y z
N MET A 1 5.82 22.74 -9.85
CA MET A 1 4.46 23.25 -9.51
C MET A 1 3.78 24.02 -10.65
N ALA A 2 4.48 24.55 -11.67
CA ALA A 2 3.89 25.37 -12.74
C ALA A 2 2.89 24.67 -13.69
N CYS A 3 2.89 23.32 -13.77
CA CYS A 3 2.03 22.57 -14.69
C CYS A 3 0.60 22.36 -14.17
N ILE A 4 0.39 22.28 -12.85
CA ILE A 4 -0.93 21.95 -12.29
C ILE A 4 -1.96 23.06 -12.52
N GLY A 5 -1.51 24.32 -12.57
CA GLY A 5 -2.38 25.48 -12.80
C GLY A 5 -2.96 25.55 -14.21
N GLN A 6 -2.52 24.69 -15.12
CA GLN A 6 -3.04 24.60 -16.49
C GLN A 6 -4.21 23.61 -16.61
N LEU A 7 -4.48 22.81 -15.57
CA LEU A 7 -5.59 21.85 -15.53
C LEU A 7 -6.89 22.51 -15.07
N SER A 8 -8.02 21.85 -15.30
CA SER A 8 -9.31 22.32 -14.81
C SER A 8 -9.34 22.44 -13.29
N GLU A 9 -10.18 23.32 -12.73
CA GLU A 9 -10.30 23.44 -11.26
C GLU A 9 -10.71 22.12 -10.60
N SER A 10 -11.55 21.33 -11.29
CA SER A 10 -11.95 19.99 -10.86
C SER A 10 -10.74 19.05 -10.76
N ASP A 11 -9.92 18.97 -11.81
CA ASP A 11 -8.74 18.11 -11.81
C ASP A 11 -7.73 18.53 -10.76
N GLN A 12 -7.51 19.84 -10.63
CA GLN A 12 -6.63 20.36 -9.59
C GLN A 12 -7.12 20.00 -8.18
N LEU A 13 -8.42 20.05 -7.93
CA LEU A 13 -9.03 19.64 -6.66
C LEU A 13 -8.78 18.15 -6.40
N HIS A 14 -9.03 17.29 -7.38
CA HIS A 14 -8.84 15.85 -7.24
C HIS A 14 -7.36 15.46 -7.06
N ILE A 15 -6.44 16.10 -7.78
CA ILE A 15 -5.00 15.90 -7.61
C ILE A 15 -4.56 16.31 -6.21
N ARG A 16 -4.93 17.51 -5.74
CA ARG A 16 -4.55 17.99 -4.39
C ARG A 16 -5.09 17.06 -3.30
N ARG A 17 -6.36 16.65 -3.39
CA ARG A 17 -6.95 15.70 -2.44
C ARG A 17 -6.21 14.36 -2.42
N CYS A 18 -5.90 13.80 -3.58
CA CYS A 18 -5.15 12.55 -3.68
C CYS A 18 -3.76 12.69 -3.03
N LEU A 19 -3.04 13.76 -3.34
CA LEU A 19 -1.74 14.05 -2.75
C LEU A 19 -1.80 14.24 -1.23
N ASP A 20 -2.78 14.96 -0.71
CA ASP A 20 -2.94 15.17 0.74
C ASP A 20 -3.14 13.84 1.47
N VAL A 21 -3.92 12.93 0.89
CA VAL A 21 -4.15 11.59 1.46
C VAL A 21 -2.88 10.74 1.43
N ILE A 22 -2.15 10.72 0.32
CA ILE A 22 -0.90 9.97 0.16
C ILE A 22 0.16 10.50 1.12
N VAL A 23 0.38 11.82 1.15
CA VAL A 23 1.35 12.48 2.03
C VAL A 23 0.99 12.24 3.49
N GLY A 24 -0.30 12.26 3.84
CA GLY A 24 -0.77 11.88 5.16
C GLY A 24 -0.40 10.44 5.53
N GLY A 25 -0.61 9.49 4.61
CA GLY A 25 -0.22 8.08 4.79
C GLY A 25 1.29 7.90 4.97
N GLN A 26 2.09 8.53 4.12
CA GLN A 26 3.56 8.50 4.21
C GLN A 26 4.08 9.14 5.50
N SER A 27 3.44 10.23 5.95
CA SER A 27 3.80 10.90 7.19
C SER A 27 3.49 10.04 8.42
N LEU A 28 2.35 9.35 8.43
CA LEU A 28 1.98 8.40 9.47
C LEU A 28 2.95 7.21 9.51
N ASP A 29 3.33 6.71 8.34
CA ASP A 29 4.30 5.64 8.19
C ASP A 29 5.67 6.01 8.77
N LEU A 30 6.20 7.19 8.42
CA LEU A 30 7.45 7.70 8.99
C LEU A 30 7.39 7.82 10.52
N ARG A 31 6.28 8.34 11.06
CA ARG A 31 6.09 8.43 12.51
C ARG A 31 6.07 7.04 13.16
N ARG A 32 5.33 6.10 12.58
CA ARG A 32 5.20 4.73 13.10
C ARG A 32 6.53 4.00 13.15
N PHE A 33 7.32 4.11 12.09
CA PHE A 33 8.61 3.42 11.97
C PHE A 33 9.81 4.26 12.43
N THR A 34 9.59 5.34 13.19
CA THR A 34 10.68 6.21 13.67
C THR A 34 11.76 5.45 14.44
N THR A 35 11.37 4.44 15.22
CA THR A 35 12.28 3.62 16.02
C THR A 35 12.68 2.31 15.33
N ALA A 36 12.19 2.07 14.11
CA ALA A 36 12.51 0.85 13.37
C ALA A 36 13.99 0.85 12.98
N SER A 37 14.65 -0.27 13.23
CA SER A 37 16.05 -0.46 12.86
C SER A 37 16.34 -1.94 12.61
N GLU A 38 17.51 -2.23 12.05
CA GLU A 38 17.91 -3.61 11.83
C GLU A 38 18.00 -4.35 13.18
N GLY A 39 17.10 -5.33 13.38
CA GLY A 39 17.00 -6.08 14.63
C GLY A 39 15.80 -5.69 15.51
N ASP A 40 15.35 -4.43 15.45
CA ASP A 40 14.18 -3.92 16.18
C ASP A 40 13.01 -3.67 15.21
N VAL A 41 12.19 -4.72 15.05
CA VAL A 41 11.06 -4.70 14.10
C VAL A 41 9.82 -4.11 14.75
N VAL A 42 9.37 -2.99 14.22
CA VAL A 42 8.05 -2.43 14.49
C VAL A 42 7.06 -3.05 13.51
N ALA A 43 5.88 -3.42 14.01
CA ALA A 43 4.82 -4.02 13.20
C ALA A 43 3.51 -3.24 13.34
N LEU A 44 2.62 -3.37 12.34
CA LEU A 44 1.22 -2.97 12.53
C LEU A 44 0.56 -3.82 13.62
N SER A 45 -0.41 -3.21 14.31
CA SER A 45 -1.11 -3.80 15.44
C SER A 45 -2.32 -4.62 15.00
N GLU A 46 -3.05 -4.14 13.97
CA GLU A 46 -4.32 -4.72 13.54
C GLU A 46 -4.57 -4.56 12.03
N ASP A 47 -5.48 -5.38 11.49
CA ASP A 47 -5.85 -5.36 10.07
C ASP A 47 -6.42 -4.02 9.62
N ALA A 48 -7.06 -3.27 10.52
CA ALA A 48 -7.58 -1.94 10.24
C ALA A 48 -6.46 -0.93 9.94
N GLU A 49 -5.30 -1.03 10.61
CA GLU A 49 -4.14 -0.18 10.31
C GLU A 49 -3.54 -0.51 8.94
N LEU A 50 -3.54 -1.79 8.56
CA LEU A 50 -3.09 -2.22 7.24
C LEU A 50 -4.04 -1.71 6.15
N ASP A 51 -5.35 -1.83 6.37
CA ASP A 51 -6.37 -1.35 5.42
C ASP A 51 -6.34 0.17 5.25
N ASP A 52 -6.20 0.94 6.34
CA ASP A 52 -6.04 2.40 6.32
C ASP A 52 -4.75 2.79 5.61
N TYR A 53 -3.63 2.13 5.91
CA TYR A 53 -2.36 2.38 5.21
C TYR A 53 -2.48 2.11 3.71
N ALA A 54 -3.00 0.94 3.32
CA ALA A 54 -3.19 0.57 1.92
C ALA A 54 -4.18 1.50 1.20
N TYR A 55 -5.22 1.99 1.88
CA TYR A 55 -6.09 3.02 1.35
C TYR A 55 -5.31 4.30 1.05
N ARG A 56 -4.60 4.84 2.04
CA ARG A 56 -3.94 6.15 1.91
C ARG A 56 -2.92 6.20 0.79
N VAL A 57 -2.10 5.16 0.65
CA VAL A 57 -0.98 5.17 -0.30
C VAL A 57 -1.32 4.61 -1.68
N ALA A 58 -2.42 3.87 -1.82
CA ALA A 58 -2.77 3.24 -3.11
C ALA A 58 -4.28 3.18 -3.40
N GLY A 59 -5.14 2.92 -2.41
CA GLY A 59 -6.59 2.94 -2.62
C GLY A 59 -7.10 4.31 -3.09
N SER A 60 -6.58 5.38 -2.50
CA SER A 60 -6.85 6.78 -2.87
C SER A 60 -6.39 7.10 -4.31
N VAL A 61 -5.33 6.45 -4.79
CA VAL A 61 -4.86 6.55 -6.18
C VAL A 61 -5.82 5.85 -7.13
N GLY A 62 -6.37 4.70 -6.72
CA GLY A 62 -7.43 4.01 -7.47
C GLY A 62 -8.69 4.85 -7.58
N GLU A 63 -9.12 5.48 -6.48
CA GLU A 63 -10.25 6.43 -6.46
C GLU A 63 -10.00 7.63 -7.39
N PHE A 64 -8.80 8.21 -7.32
CA PHE A 64 -8.38 9.34 -8.16
C PHE A 64 -8.48 8.99 -9.65
N TRP A 65 -7.89 7.87 -10.08
CA TRP A 65 -7.93 7.48 -11.49
C TRP A 65 -9.32 7.09 -11.96
N THR A 66 -10.16 6.51 -11.09
CA THR A 66 -11.58 6.30 -11.42
C THR A 66 -12.27 7.63 -11.71
N ARG A 67 -12.07 8.65 -10.85
CA ARG A 67 -12.64 10.00 -11.07
C ARG A 67 -12.15 10.61 -12.39
N MET A 68 -10.85 10.62 -12.64
CA MET A 68 -10.29 11.17 -13.89
C MET A 68 -10.81 10.45 -15.13
N THR A 69 -11.03 9.14 -15.05
CA THR A 69 -11.59 8.37 -16.16
C THR A 69 -13.04 8.73 -16.42
N LEU A 70 -13.85 8.88 -15.36
CA LEU A 70 -15.26 9.25 -15.47
C LEU A 70 -15.43 10.68 -16.02
N ASP A 71 -14.58 11.61 -15.58
CA ASP A 71 -14.68 13.02 -15.97
C ASP A 71 -14.24 13.26 -17.42
N HIS A 72 -13.31 12.46 -17.95
CA HIS A 72 -12.65 12.75 -19.24
C HIS A 72 -12.78 11.69 -20.33
N ILE A 73 -13.11 10.44 -19.99
CA ILE A 73 -13.01 9.31 -20.95
C ILE A 73 -14.33 8.53 -21.05
N TYR A 74 -15.02 8.32 -19.94
CA TYR A 74 -16.12 7.36 -19.87
C TYR A 74 -17.30 7.92 -19.08
N ASN A 75 -18.45 8.06 -19.72
CA ASN A 75 -19.67 8.45 -19.05
C ASN A 75 -20.41 7.20 -18.53
N ALA A 76 -20.83 7.21 -17.27
CA ALA A 76 -21.51 6.11 -16.61
C ALA A 76 -22.78 6.57 -15.91
N ASP A 77 -23.72 5.66 -15.65
CA ASP A 77 -24.81 5.95 -14.72
C ASP A 77 -24.31 5.93 -13.27
N ALA A 78 -25.08 6.51 -12.35
CA ALA A 78 -24.69 6.64 -10.95
C ALA A 78 -24.38 5.29 -10.27
N GLN A 79 -25.11 4.23 -10.62
CA GLN A 79 -24.88 2.89 -10.06
C GLN A 79 -23.55 2.31 -10.54
N THR A 80 -23.20 2.55 -11.81
CA THR A 80 -21.95 2.11 -12.40
C THR A 80 -20.78 2.92 -11.85
N GLU A 81 -20.93 4.23 -11.68
CA GLU A 81 -19.93 5.08 -11.02
C GLU A 81 -19.61 4.58 -9.62
N GLU A 82 -20.62 4.35 -8.77
CA GLU A 82 -20.43 3.85 -7.41
C GLU A 82 -19.62 2.55 -7.39
N ARG A 83 -19.99 1.59 -8.26
CA ARG A 83 -19.25 0.32 -8.41
C ARG A 83 -17.83 0.51 -8.91
N LEU A 84 -17.58 1.45 -9.81
CA LEU A 84 -16.23 1.74 -10.31
C LEU A 84 -15.36 2.39 -9.24
N PHE A 85 -15.93 3.23 -8.37
CA PHE A 85 -15.20 3.80 -7.23
C PHE A 85 -14.83 2.71 -6.22
N GLU A 86 -15.78 1.88 -5.80
CA GLU A 86 -15.50 0.76 -4.89
C GLU A 86 -14.41 -0.17 -5.45
N ARG A 87 -14.49 -0.50 -6.75
CA ARG A 87 -13.50 -1.35 -7.42
C ARG A 87 -12.15 -0.66 -7.55
N GLY A 88 -12.11 0.63 -7.87
CA GLY A 88 -10.89 1.42 -7.98
C GLY A 88 -10.12 1.41 -6.66
N VAL A 89 -10.81 1.66 -5.55
CA VAL A 89 -10.22 1.61 -4.20
C VAL A 89 -9.68 0.21 -3.89
N ARG A 90 -10.49 -0.84 -4.12
CA ARG A 90 -10.07 -2.24 -3.88
C ARG A 90 -8.87 -2.64 -4.74
N PHE A 91 -8.84 -2.20 -6.00
CA PHE A 91 -7.76 -2.49 -6.92
C PHE A 91 -6.45 -1.85 -6.45
N GLY A 92 -6.47 -0.56 -6.08
CA GLY A 92 -5.31 0.14 -5.52
C GLY A 92 -4.79 -0.54 -4.26
N LYS A 93 -5.68 -0.88 -3.32
CA LYS A 93 -5.31 -1.63 -2.10
C LYS A 93 -4.67 -2.99 -2.42
N ALA A 94 -5.25 -3.75 -3.35
CA ALA A 94 -4.72 -5.06 -3.74
C ALA A 94 -3.29 -4.96 -4.32
N LEU A 95 -3.02 -3.96 -5.16
CA LEU A 95 -1.67 -3.71 -5.68
C LEU A 95 -0.67 -3.39 -4.56
N GLN A 96 -1.10 -2.60 -3.56
CA GLN A 96 -0.23 -2.30 -2.42
C GLN A 96 0.03 -3.52 -1.54
N LEU A 97 -0.95 -4.39 -1.33
CA LEU A 97 -0.77 -5.64 -0.60
C LEU A 97 0.24 -6.56 -1.32
N ILE A 98 0.20 -6.61 -2.65
CA ILE A 98 1.20 -7.35 -3.44
C ILE A 98 2.60 -6.77 -3.22
N ASN A 99 2.75 -5.44 -3.21
CA ASN A 99 4.03 -4.80 -2.93
C ASN A 99 4.52 -5.12 -1.51
N ILE A 100 3.65 -5.01 -0.50
CA ILE A 100 3.97 -5.37 0.89
C ILE A 100 4.47 -6.82 0.99
N LEU A 101 3.80 -7.77 0.33
CA LEU A 101 4.21 -9.18 0.35
C LEU A 101 5.54 -9.42 -0.36
N ARG A 102 5.77 -8.73 -1.48
CA ARG A 102 7.02 -8.81 -2.25
C ARG A 102 8.20 -8.26 -1.46
N ASP A 103 7.98 -7.15 -0.76
CA ASP A 103 9.04 -6.34 -0.16
C ASP A 103 9.33 -6.71 1.31
N ILE A 104 8.61 -7.71 1.89
CA ILE A 104 8.87 -8.25 3.23
C ILE A 104 10.36 -8.39 3.55
N PRO A 105 11.21 -8.99 2.69
CA PRO A 105 12.62 -9.18 3.04
C PRO A 105 13.37 -7.86 3.20
N VAL A 106 13.06 -6.86 2.38
CA VAL A 106 13.69 -5.53 2.42
C VAL A 106 13.17 -4.75 3.62
N ASP A 107 11.85 -4.74 3.82
CA ASP A 107 11.20 -4.04 4.92
C ASP A 107 11.67 -4.57 6.29
N MET A 108 11.80 -5.88 6.44
CA MET A 108 12.31 -6.50 7.66
C MET A 108 13.75 -6.11 7.98
N ARG A 109 14.61 -5.90 6.97
CA ARG A 109 15.97 -5.37 7.17
C ARG A 109 15.96 -3.93 7.64
N MET A 110 14.94 -3.16 7.28
CA MET A 110 14.70 -1.80 7.76
C MET A 110 13.95 -1.75 9.10
N GLY A 111 13.66 -2.90 9.72
CA GLY A 111 12.88 -2.95 10.97
C GLY A 111 11.37 -2.70 10.77
N ARG A 112 10.85 -2.78 9.55
CA ARG A 112 9.46 -2.47 9.22
C ARG A 112 8.68 -3.75 8.93
N CYS A 113 7.49 -3.89 9.51
CA CYS A 113 6.58 -5.00 9.22
C CYS A 113 5.15 -4.49 9.06
N TYR A 114 4.63 -4.57 7.84
CA TYR A 114 3.27 -4.14 7.53
C TYR A 114 2.20 -5.20 7.83
N ILE A 115 2.60 -6.44 8.11
CA ILE A 115 1.67 -7.51 8.43
C ILE A 115 1.34 -7.43 9.93
N PRO A 116 0.05 -7.31 10.30
CA PRO A 116 -0.37 -7.22 11.69
C PRO A 116 0.06 -8.43 12.52
N ARG A 117 0.41 -8.19 13.79
CA ARG A 117 0.70 -9.26 14.76
C ARG A 117 -0.59 -9.91 15.25
N VAL A 118 -1.23 -10.75 14.44
CA VAL A 118 -2.39 -11.52 14.92
C VAL A 118 -1.92 -12.67 15.81
N PRO A 119 -2.53 -12.92 16.99
CA PRO A 119 -2.42 -14.22 17.66
C PRO A 119 -3.08 -15.28 16.77
N CYS A 120 -2.26 -16.11 16.13
CA CYS A 120 -2.69 -17.21 15.28
C CYS A 120 -3.79 -18.06 15.95
N ARG A 121 -5.00 -18.06 15.38
CA ARG A 121 -5.96 -19.18 15.48
C ARG A 121 -6.70 -19.40 14.16
N ARG A 122 -5.95 -19.91 13.18
CA ARG A 122 -6.40 -20.95 12.25
C ARG A 122 -5.14 -21.44 11.52
N THR A 123 -4.38 -22.26 12.24
CA THR A 123 -3.29 -23.14 11.75
C THR A 123 -2.73 -22.81 10.36
N ASP A 124 -1.53 -22.21 10.36
CA ASP A 124 -0.55 -22.11 9.26
C ASP A 124 -0.51 -20.88 8.33
N TRP A 125 -0.98 -19.69 8.72
CA TRP A 125 -0.55 -18.46 8.03
C TRP A 125 -0.82 -17.15 8.83
N PRO A 126 0.11 -16.17 8.85
CA PRO A 126 1.55 -16.28 8.60
C PRO A 126 2.28 -16.76 9.88
N LEU A 127 3.43 -17.41 9.68
CA LEU A 127 4.28 -17.87 10.77
C LEU A 127 4.78 -16.70 11.64
N PRO A 128 5.10 -16.94 12.94
CA PRO A 128 5.68 -15.90 13.79
C PRO A 128 6.88 -15.23 13.11
N ILE A 129 7.10 -13.93 13.36
CA ILE A 129 8.21 -13.15 12.75
C ILE A 129 9.58 -13.85 12.94
N SER A 130 9.78 -14.57 14.05
CA SER A 130 10.98 -15.40 14.28
C SER A 130 11.12 -16.56 13.29
N SER A 131 10.02 -17.20 12.93
CA SER A 131 9.96 -18.27 11.92
C SER A 131 10.14 -17.72 10.51
N MET A 132 9.60 -16.54 10.17
CA MET A 132 9.88 -15.88 8.88
C MET A 132 11.38 -15.58 8.71
N ARG A 133 12.08 -15.14 9.78
CA ARG A 133 13.55 -14.96 9.75
C ARG A 133 14.30 -16.27 9.53
N ALA A 134 13.85 -17.36 10.14
CA ALA A 134 14.48 -18.67 10.00
C ALA A 134 14.28 -19.26 8.59
N THR A 135 13.05 -19.22 8.06
CA THR A 135 12.72 -19.66 6.70
C THR A 135 13.49 -18.86 5.64
N TRP A 136 13.72 -17.56 5.88
CA TRP A 136 14.50 -16.75 4.96
C TRP A 136 16.01 -17.03 5.02
N ARG A 137 16.59 -17.28 6.20
CA ARG A 137 18.01 -17.70 6.32
C ARG A 137 18.29 -19.03 5.60
N SER A 138 17.29 -19.90 5.46
CA SER A 138 17.40 -21.15 4.70
C SER A 138 17.19 -20.99 3.19
N LEU A 139 16.60 -19.89 2.75
CA LEU A 139 16.48 -19.53 1.34
C LEU A 139 17.73 -18.70 0.99
N GLY A 140 18.79 -19.37 0.55
CA GLY A 140 20.05 -18.73 0.15
C GLY A 140 19.85 -17.62 -0.90
N PRO A 141 20.89 -16.82 -1.19
CA PRO A 141 20.78 -15.71 -2.15
C PRO A 141 20.20 -16.21 -3.47
N CYS A 142 19.13 -15.55 -3.92
CA CYS A 142 18.47 -15.84 -5.19
C CYS A 142 19.51 -15.61 -6.30
N SER A 143 20.01 -16.70 -6.88
CA SER A 143 20.94 -16.63 -8.01
C SER A 143 20.23 -15.93 -9.17
N THR A 144 20.74 -14.77 -9.58
CA THR A 144 20.28 -14.06 -10.77
C THR A 144 20.45 -14.98 -11.97
N PRO A 145 19.41 -15.18 -12.83
CA PRO A 145 19.60 -15.91 -14.06
C PRO A 145 20.51 -15.07 -14.96
N THR A 146 21.70 -15.60 -15.26
CA THR A 146 22.54 -15.05 -16.32
C THR A 146 21.82 -15.28 -17.64
N LEU A 147 21.38 -14.20 -18.29
CA LEU A 147 20.89 -14.25 -19.67
C LEU A 147 22.11 -14.50 -20.58
N THR A 148 22.19 -15.70 -21.15
CA THR A 148 23.04 -16.02 -22.31
C THR A 148 22.23 -15.97 -23.58
#